data_AF-A0A925TBI2-F1
#
_entry.id   AF-A0A925TBI2-F1
#
_cell.length_a   1.000
_cell.length_b   1.000
_cell.length_c   1.000
_cell.angle_alpha   90.00
_cell.angle_beta   90.00
_cell.angle_gamma   90.00
#
_symmetry.space_group_name_H-M   'P 1'
#
loop_
_entity.id
_entity.type
_entity.pdbx_description
1 polymer ?
#
loop_
_entity_poly.entity_id
_entity_poly.type
_entity_poly.pdbx_seq_one_letter_code
_entity_poly.pdbx_strand_id
1 'polypeptide(L)'
;MVKPVIFILGISALPLAQKLKAGLNGEIHRPDCVGGGDVSYVKATAHLAQLFKQGQTIIGLCASGILIRAIAPHLSDKRSEPPVIAVAEDSSSIVPLLGGHHGANTLAAQIAKITGGHAAITTASEVRFGSAFDEPREGYTLANPEDMKSATATKLAGGEVRVETTEYVAKGGPTHIVYHPHTLTIGVGCERGTSPQEVSGLVENTLKANNLSIQSVAGFASIDLKEDEPAIDALCNVRFFSAEELNAFAPKLKTPSDYVMAEVGTPGVAEAAALAAAGPDAELIVVKTKSKRATCAIARSPVPILELRGKTRGVLSVVGIGPGSGLTRSPAATQALQNTTDWVGYGLYLDLVADLKRDQTEHRFPLGGEEDRVRHAIELAKQGKQVALVCSGDAGIYAMAAL
;
A
#
# COMPACT_ATOMS: atom_id res chain seq x y z
N MET A 1 1.73 2.97 -5.67
CA MET A 1 0.67 2.28 -6.45
C MET A 1 1.30 1.73 -7.73
N VAL A 2 1.04 0.48 -8.11
CA VAL A 2 1.63 -0.13 -9.31
C VAL A 2 1.04 0.51 -10.56
N LYS A 3 1.87 0.93 -11.52
CA LYS A 3 1.40 1.57 -12.76
C LYS A 3 0.62 0.57 -13.62
N PRO A 4 -0.54 0.93 -14.19
CA PRO A 4 -1.27 0.04 -15.07
C PRO A 4 -0.52 -0.17 -16.39
N VAL A 5 -0.52 -1.40 -16.88
CA VAL A 5 0.09 -1.76 -18.16
C VAL A 5 -0.90 -1.52 -19.29
N ILE A 6 -0.52 -0.70 -20.26
CA ILE A 6 -1.26 -0.44 -21.50
C ILE A 6 -0.66 -1.34 -22.58
N PHE A 7 -1.30 -2.46 -22.83
CA PHE A 7 -0.85 -3.46 -23.78
C PHE A 7 -1.39 -3.17 -25.18
N ILE A 8 -0.50 -3.07 -26.17
CA ILE A 8 -0.86 -2.90 -27.59
C ILE A 8 -0.26 -4.01 -28.43
N LEU A 9 -0.89 -4.36 -29.56
CA LEU A 9 -0.38 -5.34 -30.53
C LEU A 9 0.22 -4.73 -31.80
N GLY A 10 -0.10 -3.47 -32.08
CA GLY A 10 0.26 -2.81 -33.32
C GLY A 10 0.39 -1.31 -33.14
N ILE A 11 1.01 -0.66 -34.12
CA ILE A 11 1.29 0.78 -34.08
C ILE A 11 0.00 1.62 -34.16
N SER A 12 -1.10 1.09 -34.70
CA SER A 12 -2.41 1.75 -34.78
C SER A 12 -2.95 2.14 -33.41
N ALA A 13 -2.70 1.33 -32.39
CA ALA A 13 -3.16 1.57 -31.03
C ALA A 13 -2.27 2.57 -30.26
N LEU A 14 -1.09 2.92 -30.77
CA LEU A 14 -0.11 3.75 -30.06
C LEU A 14 -0.62 5.16 -29.69
N PRO A 15 -1.36 5.89 -30.56
CA PRO A 15 -1.89 7.21 -30.19
C PRO A 15 -2.86 7.15 -29.01
N LEU A 16 -3.75 6.15 -29.00
CA LEU A 16 -4.66 5.92 -27.87
C LEU A 16 -3.88 5.50 -26.62
N ALA A 17 -2.87 4.64 -26.77
CA ALA A 17 -2.01 4.22 -25.67
C ALA A 17 -1.28 5.38 -25.02
N GLN A 18 -0.76 6.33 -25.82
CA GLN A 18 -0.11 7.54 -25.31
C GLN A 18 -1.09 8.44 -24.55
N LYS A 19 -2.32 8.59 -25.05
CA LYS A 19 -3.38 9.34 -24.37
C LYS A 19 -3.72 8.71 -23.02
N LEU A 20 -3.89 7.39 -22.96
CA LEU A 20 -4.16 6.66 -21.72
C LEU A 20 -2.98 6.71 -20.75
N LYS A 21 -1.75 6.60 -21.26
CA LYS A 21 -0.53 6.73 -20.45
C LYS A 21 -0.49 8.08 -19.73
N ALA A 22 -0.77 9.17 -20.44
CA ALA A 22 -0.80 10.51 -19.86
C ALA A 22 -1.92 10.66 -18.81
N GLY A 23 -3.11 10.09 -19.06
CA GLY A 23 -4.25 10.22 -18.15
C GLY A 23 -4.22 9.29 -16.93
N LEU A 24 -3.51 8.16 -17.01
CA LEU A 24 -3.52 7.10 -15.98
C LEU A 24 -2.14 6.84 -15.36
N ASN A 25 -1.10 7.57 -15.77
CA ASN A 25 0.30 7.30 -15.37
C ASN A 25 0.71 5.83 -15.63
N GLY A 26 0.30 5.29 -16.78
CA GLY A 26 0.54 3.91 -17.18
C GLY A 26 1.84 3.68 -17.95
N GLU A 27 2.09 2.42 -18.30
CA GLU A 27 3.28 2.00 -19.05
C GLU A 27 2.86 1.25 -20.33
N ILE A 28 3.39 1.66 -21.49
CA ILE A 28 2.99 1.09 -22.78
C ILE A 28 3.85 -0.14 -23.09
N HIS A 29 3.22 -1.31 -23.14
CA HIS A 29 3.84 -2.57 -23.50
C HIS A 29 3.48 -2.94 -24.93
N ARG A 30 4.48 -3.17 -25.78
CA ARG A 30 4.32 -3.31 -27.24
C ARG A 30 5.22 -4.41 -27.84
N PRO A 31 4.92 -4.95 -29.03
CA PRO A 31 5.81 -5.92 -29.67
C PRO A 31 7.16 -5.30 -30.04
N ASP A 32 8.23 -6.09 -30.06
CA ASP A 32 9.57 -5.60 -30.45
C ASP A 32 9.61 -4.91 -31.82
N CYS A 33 8.75 -5.33 -32.75
CA CYS A 33 8.65 -4.78 -34.10
C CYS A 33 7.89 -3.43 -34.20
N VAL A 34 7.25 -2.97 -33.12
CA VAL A 34 6.53 -1.69 -33.08
C VAL A 34 7.43 -0.64 -32.44
N GLY A 35 7.61 0.52 -33.08
CA GLY A 35 8.33 1.65 -32.47
C GLY A 35 7.48 2.42 -31.46
N GLY A 36 8.12 3.08 -30.49
CA GLY A 36 7.45 3.85 -29.42
C GLY A 36 6.94 2.96 -28.27
N GLY A 37 6.60 3.55 -27.12
CA GLY A 37 6.24 2.79 -25.91
C GLY A 37 7.45 2.44 -25.02
N ASP A 38 7.17 1.83 -23.88
CA ASP A 38 8.10 1.77 -22.74
C ASP A 38 8.78 0.40 -22.60
N VAL A 39 8.02 -0.69 -22.75
CA VAL A 39 8.51 -2.06 -22.65
C VAL A 39 8.16 -2.83 -23.90
N SER A 40 9.14 -3.58 -24.40
CA SER A 40 8.98 -4.42 -25.58
C SER A 40 8.77 -5.89 -25.20
N TYR A 41 8.05 -6.64 -26.03
CA TYR A 41 7.83 -8.08 -25.84
C TYR A 41 7.86 -8.85 -27.18
N VAL A 42 8.19 -10.14 -27.09
CA VAL A 42 8.23 -11.04 -28.26
C VAL A 42 6.89 -11.74 -28.48
N LYS A 43 6.32 -12.36 -27.42
CA LYS A 43 5.11 -13.18 -27.50
C LYS A 43 3.99 -12.59 -26.64
N ALA A 44 2.97 -12.04 -27.30
CA ALA A 44 1.80 -11.41 -26.67
C ALA A 44 1.18 -12.25 -25.55
N THR A 45 0.80 -13.50 -25.84
CA THR A 45 0.12 -14.38 -24.88
C THR A 45 0.97 -14.68 -23.65
N ALA A 46 2.27 -14.95 -23.84
CA ALA A 46 3.19 -15.24 -22.75
C ALA A 46 3.42 -14.00 -21.86
N HIS A 47 3.53 -12.83 -22.48
CA HIS A 47 3.69 -11.56 -21.78
C HIS A 47 2.45 -11.23 -20.93
N LEU A 48 1.26 -11.29 -21.51
CA LEU A 48 -0.01 -11.08 -20.79
C LEU A 48 -0.17 -12.04 -19.61
N ALA A 49 0.16 -13.33 -19.81
CA ALA A 49 0.13 -14.32 -18.75
C ALA A 49 1.11 -14.00 -17.61
N GLN A 50 2.31 -13.53 -17.93
CA GLN A 50 3.30 -13.12 -16.94
C GLN A 50 2.82 -11.90 -16.14
N LEU A 51 2.34 -10.86 -16.83
CA LEU A 51 1.80 -9.66 -16.19
C LEU A 51 0.67 -10.00 -15.23
N PHE A 52 -0.27 -10.84 -15.66
CA PHE A 52 -1.40 -11.25 -14.84
C PHE A 52 -0.95 -11.99 -13.57
N LYS A 53 -0.01 -12.94 -13.70
CA LYS A 53 0.57 -13.67 -12.54
C LYS A 53 1.34 -12.78 -11.58
N GLN A 54 1.87 -11.66 -12.07
CA GLN A 54 2.55 -10.64 -11.27
C GLN A 54 1.57 -9.65 -10.61
N GLY A 55 0.26 -9.86 -10.73
CA GLY A 55 -0.75 -8.96 -10.17
C GLY A 55 -0.81 -7.60 -10.86
N GLN A 56 -0.33 -7.48 -12.09
CA GLN A 56 -0.35 -6.22 -12.83
C GLN A 56 -1.75 -5.93 -13.37
N THR A 57 -2.22 -4.69 -13.23
CA THR A 57 -3.41 -4.20 -13.92
C THR A 57 -3.14 -4.12 -15.43
N ILE A 58 -4.01 -4.72 -16.25
CA ILE A 58 -3.85 -4.81 -17.70
C ILE A 58 -4.96 -4.05 -18.42
N ILE A 59 -4.59 -3.08 -19.25
CA ILE A 59 -5.45 -2.37 -20.20
C ILE A 59 -5.02 -2.80 -21.61
N GLY A 60 -5.75 -3.74 -22.21
CA GLY A 60 -5.45 -4.22 -23.57
C GLY A 60 -6.17 -3.41 -24.63
N LEU A 61 -5.43 -2.67 -25.45
CA LEU A 61 -5.91 -2.08 -26.70
C LEU A 61 -5.88 -3.16 -27.80
N CYS A 62 -6.80 -4.11 -27.70
CA CYS A 62 -6.92 -5.23 -28.63
C CYS A 62 -8.28 -5.92 -28.49
N ALA A 63 -8.56 -6.89 -29.35
CA ALA A 63 -9.75 -7.71 -29.23
C ALA A 63 -9.78 -8.46 -27.89
N SER A 64 -10.90 -8.39 -27.16
CA SER A 64 -11.08 -9.03 -25.84
C SER A 64 -10.74 -10.53 -25.85
N GLY A 65 -11.03 -11.24 -26.94
CA GLY A 65 -10.70 -12.66 -27.09
C GLY A 65 -9.19 -12.97 -26.98
N ILE A 66 -8.31 -12.01 -27.25
CA ILE A 66 -6.86 -12.18 -27.06
C ILE A 66 -6.53 -12.19 -25.56
N LEU A 67 -7.05 -11.22 -24.80
CA LEU A 67 -6.90 -11.15 -23.36
C LEU A 67 -7.49 -12.38 -22.67
N ILE A 68 -8.74 -12.73 -23.02
CA ILE A 68 -9.44 -13.89 -22.44
C ILE A 68 -8.63 -15.17 -22.64
N ARG A 69 -8.18 -15.47 -23.87
CA ARG A 69 -7.43 -16.70 -24.14
C ARG A 69 -6.06 -16.72 -23.47
N ALA A 70 -5.40 -15.58 -23.33
CA ALA A 70 -4.11 -15.49 -22.66
C ALA A 70 -4.20 -15.68 -21.15
N ILE A 71 -5.32 -15.23 -20.55
CA ILE A 71 -5.47 -15.14 -19.10
C ILE A 71 -6.28 -16.31 -18.53
N ALA A 72 -7.25 -16.86 -19.29
CA ALA A 72 -8.13 -17.94 -18.83
C ALA A 72 -7.40 -19.13 -18.16
N PRO A 73 -6.23 -19.61 -18.65
CA PRO A 73 -5.49 -20.70 -18.00
C PRO A 73 -4.88 -20.34 -16.64
N HIS A 74 -4.99 -19.09 -16.21
CA HIS A 74 -4.35 -18.54 -15.00
C HIS A 74 -5.36 -17.98 -13.99
N LEU A 75 -6.66 -18.11 -14.28
CA LEU A 75 -7.71 -17.76 -13.34
C LEU A 75 -7.73 -18.74 -12.17
N SER A 76 -7.93 -18.24 -10.97
CA SER A 76 -7.91 -19.03 -9.73
C SER A 76 -8.92 -18.49 -8.72
N ASP A 77 -8.65 -17.33 -8.13
CA ASP A 77 -9.51 -16.67 -7.16
C ASP A 77 -9.79 -15.23 -7.56
N LYS A 78 -11.06 -14.98 -7.91
CA LYS A 78 -11.60 -13.66 -8.28
C LYS A 78 -11.36 -12.54 -7.26
N ARG A 79 -11.00 -12.88 -6.00
CA ARG A 79 -10.65 -11.92 -4.94
C ARG A 79 -9.18 -11.53 -4.91
N SER A 80 -8.33 -12.16 -5.72
CA SER A 80 -6.89 -11.90 -5.78
C SER A 80 -6.40 -11.50 -7.17
N GLU A 81 -7.22 -11.73 -8.20
CA GLU A 81 -6.89 -11.48 -9.59
C GLU A 81 -6.83 -9.97 -9.92
N PRO A 82 -5.80 -9.49 -10.66
CA PRO A 82 -5.70 -8.09 -10.99
C PRO A 82 -6.77 -7.65 -12.01
N PRO A 83 -7.08 -6.34 -12.07
CA PRO A 83 -7.99 -5.79 -13.08
C PRO A 83 -7.51 -6.04 -14.51
N VAL A 84 -8.43 -6.48 -15.37
CA VAL A 84 -8.19 -6.65 -16.81
C VAL A 84 -9.29 -5.96 -17.60
N ILE A 85 -8.91 -5.02 -18.47
CA ILE A 85 -9.82 -4.20 -19.26
C ILE A 85 -9.46 -4.37 -20.74
N ALA A 86 -10.46 -4.69 -21.56
CA ALA A 86 -10.36 -4.61 -23.01
C ALA A 86 -10.84 -3.24 -23.49
N VAL A 87 -10.09 -2.60 -24.38
CA VAL A 87 -10.44 -1.32 -24.98
C VAL A 87 -10.34 -1.46 -26.49
N ALA A 88 -11.42 -1.10 -27.19
CA ALA A 88 -11.38 -1.02 -28.65
C ALA A 88 -10.35 0.05 -29.08
N GLU A 89 -9.60 -0.19 -30.16
CA GLU A 89 -8.56 0.76 -30.62
C GLU A 89 -9.13 2.12 -31.01
N ASP A 90 -10.39 2.18 -31.44
CA ASP A 90 -11.14 3.40 -31.72
C ASP A 90 -11.81 4.01 -30.48
N SER A 91 -11.58 3.42 -29.31
CA SER A 91 -12.17 3.75 -28.01
C SER A 91 -13.70 3.65 -27.92
N SER A 92 -14.37 3.05 -28.91
CA SER A 92 -15.83 2.92 -28.94
C SER A 92 -16.40 2.14 -27.75
N SER A 93 -15.65 1.16 -27.25
CA SER A 93 -16.06 0.30 -26.14
C SER A 93 -14.90 -0.03 -25.21
N ILE A 94 -15.18 0.06 -23.91
CA ILE A 94 -14.25 -0.23 -22.81
C ILE A 94 -14.91 -1.27 -21.92
N VAL A 95 -14.40 -2.50 -21.94
CA VAL A 95 -15.03 -3.66 -21.33
C VAL A 95 -14.17 -4.13 -20.15
N PRO A 96 -14.59 -3.94 -18.90
CA PRO A 96 -13.95 -4.59 -17.77
C PRO A 96 -14.22 -6.11 -17.84
N LEU A 97 -13.16 -6.90 -17.96
CA LEU A 97 -13.24 -8.37 -18.09
C LEU A 97 -13.11 -9.07 -16.74
N LEU A 98 -12.19 -8.61 -15.89
CA LEU A 98 -11.83 -9.23 -14.61
C LEU A 98 -11.47 -8.16 -13.59
N GLY A 99 -11.53 -8.53 -12.30
CA GLY A 99 -11.09 -7.67 -11.19
C GLY A 99 -12.06 -6.54 -10.86
N GLY A 100 -13.37 -6.76 -10.98
CA GLY A 100 -14.40 -5.79 -10.54
C GLY A 100 -14.10 -5.26 -9.15
N HIS A 101 -13.97 -6.17 -8.18
CA HIS A 101 -13.63 -5.89 -6.78
C HIS A 101 -12.28 -5.17 -6.56
N HIS A 102 -11.44 -5.08 -7.58
CA HIS A 102 -10.15 -4.40 -7.55
C HIS A 102 -10.14 -3.13 -8.43
N GLY A 103 -11.33 -2.58 -8.71
CA GLY A 103 -11.49 -1.30 -9.38
C GLY A 103 -11.50 -1.39 -10.91
N ALA A 104 -11.72 -2.56 -11.52
CA ALA A 104 -11.82 -2.67 -12.98
C ALA A 104 -12.97 -1.81 -13.55
N ASN A 105 -14.10 -1.74 -12.86
CA ASN A 105 -15.24 -0.91 -13.26
C ASN A 105 -14.91 0.58 -13.16
N THR A 106 -14.30 1.00 -12.05
CA THR A 106 -13.81 2.36 -11.84
C THR A 106 -12.80 2.76 -12.91
N LEU A 107 -11.84 1.89 -13.22
CA LEU A 107 -10.84 2.13 -14.25
C LEU A 107 -11.47 2.20 -15.66
N ALA A 108 -12.45 1.34 -15.96
CA ALA A 108 -13.20 1.42 -17.22
C ALA A 108 -13.93 2.77 -17.36
N ALA A 109 -14.57 3.25 -16.28
CA ALA A 109 -15.23 4.56 -16.26
C ALA A 109 -14.23 5.72 -16.40
N GLN A 110 -13.04 5.64 -15.78
CA GLN A 110 -11.97 6.62 -15.95
C GLN A 110 -11.44 6.64 -17.39
N ILE A 111 -11.22 5.47 -17.99
CA ILE A 111 -10.81 5.36 -19.40
C ILE A 111 -11.87 6.00 -20.30
N ALA A 112 -13.16 5.70 -20.09
CA ALA A 112 -14.26 6.33 -20.83
C ALA A 112 -14.24 7.85 -20.72
N LYS A 113 -13.98 8.41 -19.52
CA LYS A 113 -13.85 9.86 -19.32
C LYS A 113 -12.65 10.44 -20.07
N ILE A 114 -11.53 9.73 -20.16
CA ILE A 114 -10.33 10.17 -20.89
C ILE A 114 -10.58 10.12 -22.40
N THR A 115 -11.19 9.04 -22.90
CA THR A 115 -11.28 8.77 -24.34
C THR A 115 -12.51 9.38 -24.98
N GLY A 116 -13.59 9.61 -24.23
CA GLY A 116 -14.92 9.90 -24.75
C GLY A 116 -15.69 8.64 -25.14
N GLY A 117 -15.17 7.45 -24.80
CA GLY A 117 -15.76 6.15 -25.12
C GLY A 117 -16.86 5.71 -24.16
N HIS A 118 -17.38 4.49 -24.36
CA HIS A 118 -18.40 3.89 -23.50
C HIS A 118 -17.83 2.77 -22.62
N ALA A 119 -17.98 2.90 -21.29
CA ALA A 119 -17.67 1.83 -20.35
C ALA A 119 -18.83 0.81 -20.31
N ALA A 120 -18.61 -0.38 -20.86
CA ALA A 120 -19.57 -1.48 -20.93
C ALA A 120 -19.62 -2.26 -19.61
N ILE A 121 -20.01 -1.59 -18.53
CA ILE A 121 -20.15 -2.19 -17.19
C ILE A 121 -21.41 -3.07 -17.16
N THR A 122 -21.25 -4.34 -16.79
CA THR A 122 -22.34 -5.33 -16.76
C THR A 122 -22.75 -5.75 -15.35
N THR A 123 -21.99 -5.37 -14.32
CA THR A 123 -22.31 -5.68 -12.92
C THR A 123 -23.63 -5.05 -12.52
N ALA A 124 -24.64 -5.87 -12.23
CA ALA A 124 -26.02 -5.42 -12.01
C ALA A 124 -26.17 -4.41 -10.85
N SER A 125 -25.41 -4.58 -9.76
CA SER A 125 -25.38 -3.64 -8.64
C SER A 125 -24.78 -2.29 -9.05
N GLU A 126 -23.69 -2.29 -9.80
CA GLU A 126 -23.03 -1.08 -10.31
C GLU A 126 -23.96 -0.31 -11.25
N VAL A 127 -24.60 -1.00 -12.20
CA VAL A 127 -25.52 -0.38 -13.16
C VAL A 127 -26.75 0.24 -12.47
N ARG A 128 -27.27 -0.41 -11.42
CA ARG A 128 -28.49 0.05 -10.74
C ARG A 128 -28.24 1.04 -9.61
N PHE A 129 -27.11 0.95 -8.93
CA PHE A 129 -26.85 1.67 -7.68
C PHE A 129 -25.56 2.49 -7.68
N GLY A 130 -24.72 2.39 -8.72
CA GLY A 130 -23.49 3.16 -8.88
C GLY A 130 -22.31 2.74 -8.00
N SER A 131 -22.44 1.64 -7.24
CA SER A 131 -21.35 1.01 -6.50
C SER A 131 -21.75 -0.39 -5.99
N ALA A 132 -20.80 -1.30 -5.88
CA ALA A 132 -20.97 -2.59 -5.20
C ALA A 132 -20.68 -2.50 -3.69
N PHE A 133 -21.35 -3.32 -2.87
CA PHE A 133 -21.13 -3.32 -1.41
C PHE A 133 -19.76 -3.89 -1.01
N ASP A 134 -19.15 -4.76 -1.83
CA ASP A 134 -17.82 -5.33 -1.59
C ASP A 134 -16.67 -4.45 -2.07
N GLU A 135 -16.96 -3.26 -2.59
CA GLU A 135 -15.98 -2.25 -2.96
C GLU A 135 -16.12 -1.05 -1.99
N PRO A 136 -15.61 -1.17 -0.75
CA PRO A 136 -15.61 -0.05 0.17
C PRO A 136 -14.83 1.13 -0.44
N ARG A 137 -15.28 2.35 -0.15
CA ARG A 137 -14.56 3.57 -0.52
C ARG A 137 -13.17 3.57 0.14
N GLU A 138 -12.24 4.31 -0.44
CA GLU A 138 -10.91 4.48 0.13
C GLU A 138 -10.99 4.97 1.59
N GLY A 139 -10.22 4.34 2.49
CA GLY A 139 -10.30 4.60 3.92
C GLY A 139 -11.46 3.89 4.66
N TYR A 140 -12.12 2.91 4.04
CA TYR A 140 -13.16 2.10 4.68
C TYR A 140 -12.85 0.60 4.57
N THR A 141 -13.31 -0.17 5.55
CA THR A 141 -13.27 -1.64 5.53
C THR A 141 -14.67 -2.20 5.72
N LEU A 142 -15.06 -3.15 4.87
CA LEU A 142 -16.31 -3.88 5.02
C LEU A 142 -16.19 -4.88 6.19
N ALA A 143 -17.05 -4.74 7.20
CA ALA A 143 -16.98 -5.54 8.42
C ALA A 143 -17.53 -6.97 8.23
N ASN A 144 -18.57 -7.12 7.41
CA ASN A 144 -19.31 -8.37 7.21
C ASN A 144 -19.36 -8.80 5.73
N PRO A 145 -18.20 -9.13 5.11
CA PRO A 145 -18.12 -9.53 3.71
C PRO A 145 -18.92 -10.80 3.37
N GLU A 146 -19.22 -11.64 4.36
CA GLU A 146 -20.05 -12.84 4.24
C GLU A 146 -21.51 -12.54 3.87
N ASP A 147 -22.05 -11.40 4.32
CA ASP A 147 -23.43 -11.00 4.07
C ASP A 147 -23.61 -10.23 2.75
N MET A 148 -22.53 -9.92 2.03
CA MET A 148 -22.60 -9.10 0.82
C MET A 148 -23.53 -9.72 -0.23
N LYS A 149 -23.50 -11.05 -0.41
CA LYS A 149 -24.30 -11.74 -1.43
C LYS A 149 -25.79 -11.58 -1.15
N SER A 150 -26.21 -11.80 0.09
CA SER A 150 -27.62 -11.69 0.51
C SER A 150 -28.10 -10.25 0.48
N ALA A 151 -27.28 -9.29 0.93
CA ALA A 151 -27.60 -7.87 0.87
C ALA A 151 -27.76 -7.38 -0.58
N THR A 152 -26.82 -7.76 -1.45
CA THR A 152 -26.88 -7.41 -2.88
C THR A 152 -28.12 -8.01 -3.54
N ALA A 153 -28.43 -9.28 -3.28
CA ALA A 153 -29.62 -9.93 -3.81
C ALA A 153 -30.92 -9.24 -3.35
N THR A 154 -30.99 -8.91 -2.05
CA THR A 154 -32.14 -8.18 -1.47
C THR A 154 -32.34 -6.83 -2.14
N LYS A 155 -31.26 -6.06 -2.30
CA LYS A 155 -31.31 -4.75 -2.94
C LYS A 155 -31.70 -4.85 -4.42
N LEU A 156 -31.18 -5.84 -5.15
CA LEU A 156 -31.54 -6.10 -6.55
C LEU A 156 -33.01 -6.49 -6.72
N ALA A 157 -33.60 -7.15 -5.72
CA ALA A 157 -35.03 -7.47 -5.66
C ALA A 157 -35.92 -6.29 -5.25
N GLY A 158 -35.34 -5.10 -5.01
CA GLY A 158 -36.07 -3.91 -4.57
C GLY A 158 -36.28 -3.80 -3.06
N GLY A 159 -35.70 -4.72 -2.28
CA GLY A 159 -35.71 -4.65 -0.82
C GLY A 159 -34.79 -3.58 -0.26
N GLU A 160 -35.00 -3.23 1.01
CA GLU A 160 -34.14 -2.29 1.74
C GLU A 160 -32.94 -3.00 2.35
N VAL A 161 -31.78 -2.35 2.25
CA VAL A 161 -30.54 -2.74 2.91
C VAL A 161 -30.06 -1.55 3.72
N ARG A 162 -29.90 -1.73 5.03
CA ARG A 162 -29.31 -0.73 5.90
C ARG A 162 -27.80 -0.73 5.70
N VAL A 163 -27.24 0.45 5.49
CA VAL A 163 -25.79 0.66 5.45
C VAL A 163 -25.41 1.49 6.67
N GLU A 164 -24.52 0.96 7.51
CA GLU A 164 -24.02 1.62 8.70
C GLU A 164 -22.53 1.90 8.54
N THR A 165 -22.09 3.08 8.99
CA THR A 165 -20.68 3.44 9.10
C THR A 165 -20.41 3.76 10.56
N THR A 166 -19.43 3.08 11.16
CA THR A 166 -19.18 3.20 12.60
C THR A 166 -17.76 2.78 12.95
N GLU A 167 -17.13 3.47 13.90
CA GLU A 167 -15.87 3.02 14.51
C GLU A 167 -16.07 1.93 15.56
N TYR A 168 -17.32 1.71 15.97
CA TYR A 168 -17.65 0.80 17.05
C TYR A 168 -17.87 -0.62 16.54
N VAL A 169 -17.62 -1.62 17.37
CA VAL A 169 -17.92 -3.01 17.02
C VAL A 169 -19.42 -3.14 16.74
N ALA A 170 -19.75 -3.52 15.51
CA ALA A 170 -21.12 -3.66 15.04
C ALA A 170 -21.26 -4.98 14.27
N LYS A 171 -22.41 -5.64 14.44
CA LYS A 171 -22.73 -6.89 13.75
C LYS A 171 -23.59 -6.60 12.54
N GLY A 172 -23.12 -7.04 11.38
CA GLY A 172 -23.89 -7.00 10.15
C GLY A 172 -24.98 -8.07 10.08
N GLY A 173 -25.57 -8.20 8.89
CA GLY A 173 -26.50 -9.28 8.57
C GLY A 173 -26.96 -9.24 7.12
N PRO A 174 -27.87 -10.15 6.72
CA PRO A 174 -28.31 -10.31 5.33
C PRO A 174 -28.91 -9.06 4.66
N THR A 175 -29.36 -8.09 5.45
CA THR A 175 -29.88 -6.79 5.00
C THR A 175 -29.23 -5.62 5.74
N HIS A 176 -28.08 -5.86 6.38
CA HIS A 176 -27.34 -4.87 7.15
C HIS A 176 -25.84 -4.95 6.83
N ILE A 177 -25.34 -3.95 6.11
CA ILE A 177 -23.93 -3.85 5.73
C ILE A 177 -23.25 -2.80 6.62
N VAL A 178 -22.11 -3.16 7.21
CA VAL A 178 -21.35 -2.31 8.12
C VAL A 178 -19.99 -1.99 7.51
N TYR A 179 -19.64 -0.70 7.46
CA TYR A 179 -18.31 -0.21 7.11
C TYR A 179 -17.61 0.42 8.31
N HIS A 180 -16.35 0.07 8.50
CA HIS A 180 -15.46 0.68 9.47
C HIS A 180 -14.57 1.72 8.77
N PRO A 181 -14.72 3.02 9.08
CA PRO A 181 -13.86 4.05 8.55
C PRO A 181 -12.50 4.04 9.27
N HIS A 182 -11.41 4.24 8.54
CA HIS A 182 -10.04 4.32 9.07
C HIS A 182 -9.80 5.67 9.76
N THR A 183 -10.55 5.97 10.81
CA THR A 183 -10.52 7.27 11.52
C THR A 183 -9.72 7.22 12.82
N LEU A 184 -9.35 6.03 13.31
CA LEU A 184 -8.68 5.89 14.60
C LEU A 184 -7.16 5.75 14.43
N THR A 185 -6.41 6.41 15.31
CA THR A 185 -4.97 6.15 15.50
C THR A 185 -4.70 5.79 16.95
N ILE A 186 -3.74 4.89 17.14
CA ILE A 186 -3.36 4.43 18.48
C ILE A 186 -1.92 4.87 18.75
N GLY A 187 -1.76 5.80 19.68
CA GLY A 187 -0.45 6.17 20.17
C GLY A 187 -0.01 5.21 21.28
N VAL A 188 1.23 4.72 21.21
CA VAL A 188 1.77 3.71 22.10
C VAL A 188 3.12 4.18 22.65
N GLY A 189 3.38 3.94 23.93
CA GLY A 189 4.70 4.11 24.52
C GLY A 189 4.95 3.07 25.60
N CYS A 190 6.13 2.46 25.62
CA CYS A 190 6.50 1.43 26.59
C CYS A 190 7.93 1.58 27.11
N GLU A 191 8.27 0.96 28.24
CA GLU A 191 9.66 0.88 28.68
C GLU A 191 10.50 0.00 27.75
N ARG A 192 11.82 0.19 27.74
CA ARG A 192 12.75 -0.65 26.97
C ARG A 192 12.63 -2.13 27.33
N GLY A 193 12.60 -3.00 26.33
CA GLY A 193 12.48 -4.44 26.52
C GLY A 193 11.13 -4.88 27.07
N THR A 194 10.07 -4.12 26.77
CA THR A 194 8.69 -4.57 27.01
C THR A 194 8.39 -5.72 26.05
N SER A 195 7.56 -6.69 26.45
CA SER A 195 7.22 -7.76 25.52
C SER A 195 6.22 -7.27 24.47
N PRO A 196 6.34 -7.70 23.20
CA PRO A 196 5.34 -7.40 22.16
C PRO A 196 3.92 -7.80 22.58
N GLN A 197 3.78 -8.92 23.31
CA GLN A 197 2.50 -9.43 23.78
C GLN A 197 1.84 -8.50 24.81
N GLU A 198 2.63 -7.82 25.65
CA GLU A 198 2.10 -6.84 26.60
C GLU A 198 1.52 -5.62 25.88
N VAL A 199 2.22 -5.12 24.85
CA VAL A 199 1.74 -4.00 24.03
C VAL A 199 0.48 -4.38 23.24
N SER A 200 0.51 -5.50 22.50
CA SER A 200 -0.66 -5.96 21.74
C SER A 200 -1.86 -6.25 22.64
N GLY A 201 -1.63 -6.87 23.79
CA GLY A 201 -2.68 -7.11 24.79
C GLY A 201 -3.27 -5.81 25.35
N LEU A 202 -2.44 -4.80 25.63
CA LEU A 202 -2.91 -3.48 26.08
C LEU A 202 -3.78 -2.81 25.00
N VAL A 203 -3.35 -2.84 23.74
CA VAL A 203 -4.10 -2.29 22.60
C VAL A 203 -5.45 -2.99 22.46
N GLU A 204 -5.47 -4.32 22.38
CA GLU A 204 -6.69 -5.10 22.23
C GLU A 204 -7.68 -4.86 23.37
N ASN A 205 -7.19 -4.86 24.62
CA ASN A 205 -8.04 -4.63 25.79
C ASN A 205 -8.60 -3.21 25.81
N THR A 206 -7.82 -2.22 25.38
CA THR A 206 -8.27 -0.82 25.30
C THR A 206 -9.34 -0.65 24.23
N LEU A 207 -9.19 -1.27 23.05
CA LEU A 207 -10.22 -1.27 22.01
C LEU A 207 -11.50 -1.95 22.49
N LYS A 208 -11.39 -3.14 23.08
CA LYS A 208 -12.53 -3.90 23.62
C LYS A 208 -13.27 -3.13 24.71
N ALA A 209 -12.56 -2.53 25.66
CA ALA A 209 -13.15 -1.77 26.75
C ALA A 209 -13.94 -0.53 26.28
N ASN A 210 -13.59 0.03 25.12
CA ASN A 210 -14.25 1.19 24.53
C ASN A 210 -15.20 0.82 23.37
N ASN A 211 -15.45 -0.48 23.15
CA ASN A 211 -16.28 -1.00 22.06
C ASN A 211 -15.83 -0.52 20.66
N LEU A 212 -14.53 -0.30 20.45
CA LEU A 212 -13.96 0.17 19.17
C LEU A 212 -13.49 -1.00 18.31
N SER A 213 -13.71 -0.90 17.00
CA SER A 213 -13.28 -1.91 16.03
C SER A 213 -11.83 -1.68 15.61
N ILE A 214 -11.02 -2.74 15.64
CA ILE A 214 -9.64 -2.71 15.11
C ILE A 214 -9.62 -2.37 13.61
N GLN A 215 -10.69 -2.70 12.87
CA GLN A 215 -10.81 -2.38 11.44
C GLN A 215 -11.00 -0.88 11.18
N SER A 216 -11.23 -0.06 12.21
CA SER A 216 -11.26 1.41 12.12
C SER A 216 -9.91 2.06 12.43
N VAL A 217 -8.90 1.27 12.81
CA VAL A 217 -7.55 1.76 13.12
C VAL A 217 -6.77 1.94 11.83
N ALA A 218 -6.47 3.19 11.48
CA ALA A 218 -5.63 3.54 10.35
C ALA A 218 -4.17 3.14 10.59
N GLY A 219 -3.68 3.28 11.83
CA GLY A 219 -2.32 2.89 12.20
C GLY A 219 -1.94 3.26 13.63
N PHE A 220 -0.66 3.04 13.93
CA PHE A 220 -0.07 3.22 15.25
C PHE A 220 0.96 4.33 15.24
N ALA A 221 1.23 4.92 16.41
CA ALA A 221 2.20 6.00 16.52
C ALA A 221 3.02 5.93 17.80
N SER A 222 4.28 6.37 17.74
CA SER A 222 5.15 6.50 18.91
C SER A 222 6.17 7.62 18.72
N ILE A 223 7.04 7.79 19.71
CA ILE A 223 8.19 8.70 19.64
C ILE A 223 9.37 8.02 18.92
N ASP A 224 10.11 8.78 18.12
CA ASP A 224 11.28 8.32 17.34
C ASP A 224 12.37 7.64 18.18
N LEU A 225 12.53 8.04 19.44
CA LEU A 225 13.40 7.38 20.42
C LEU A 225 13.11 5.87 20.61
N LYS A 226 11.97 5.36 20.13
CA LYS A 226 11.55 3.95 20.24
C LYS A 226 11.46 3.23 18.89
N GLU A 227 12.07 3.77 17.84
CA GLU A 227 12.13 3.12 16.52
C GLU A 227 12.79 1.73 16.53
N ASP A 228 13.68 1.49 17.49
CA ASP A 228 14.39 0.22 17.69
C ASP A 228 13.74 -0.69 18.74
N GLU A 229 12.60 -0.30 19.34
CA GLU A 229 11.92 -1.10 20.37
C GLU A 229 11.12 -2.27 19.75
N PRO A 230 11.47 -3.55 20.02
CA PRO A 230 10.81 -4.69 19.39
C PRO A 230 9.30 -4.77 19.65
N ALA A 231 8.84 -4.27 20.79
CA ALA A 231 7.41 -4.25 21.11
C ALA A 231 6.61 -3.24 20.27
N ILE A 232 7.24 -2.14 19.85
CA ILE A 232 6.62 -1.17 18.95
C ILE A 232 6.72 -1.68 17.51
N ASP A 233 7.85 -2.27 17.12
CA ASP A 233 8.08 -2.84 15.79
C ASP A 233 7.14 -4.00 15.44
N ALA A 234 6.64 -4.71 16.45
CA ALA A 234 5.65 -5.77 16.27
C ALA A 234 4.26 -5.25 15.85
N LEU A 235 4.01 -3.94 15.94
CA LEU A 235 2.79 -3.31 15.44
C LEU A 235 2.92 -3.01 13.94
N CYS A 236 1.82 -3.12 13.19
CA CYS A 236 1.81 -2.75 11.78
C CYS A 236 1.66 -1.22 11.60
N ASN A 237 2.10 -0.68 10.47
CA ASN A 237 1.85 0.72 10.08
C ASN A 237 2.18 1.77 11.16
N VAL A 238 3.29 1.57 11.90
CA VAL A 238 3.73 2.53 12.92
C VAL A 238 4.30 3.80 12.28
N ARG A 239 4.04 4.92 12.94
CA ARG A 239 4.61 6.23 12.64
C ARG A 239 5.34 6.81 13.83
N PHE A 240 6.50 7.40 13.56
CA PHE A 240 7.37 7.98 14.56
C PHE A 240 7.41 9.49 14.44
N PHE A 241 7.47 10.15 15.59
CA PHE A 241 7.51 11.59 15.72
C PHE A 241 8.61 11.99 16.71
N SER A 242 9.26 13.10 16.44
CA SER A 242 10.20 13.72 17.36
C SER A 242 9.48 14.30 18.58
N ALA A 243 10.22 14.50 19.67
CA ALA A 243 9.69 15.18 20.86
C ALA A 243 9.12 16.57 20.53
N GLU A 244 9.76 17.31 19.61
CA GLU A 244 9.29 18.63 19.15
C GLU A 244 7.90 18.55 18.48
N GLU A 245 7.74 17.61 17.53
CA GLU A 245 6.45 17.40 16.85
C GLU A 245 5.36 16.99 17.85
N LEU A 246 5.68 16.13 18.82
CA LEU A 246 4.73 15.72 19.86
C LEU A 246 4.37 16.88 20.80
N ASN A 247 5.31 17.77 21.10
CA ASN A 247 5.08 18.93 21.96
C ASN A 247 4.11 19.95 21.35
N ALA A 248 3.98 20.00 20.02
CA ALA A 248 2.95 20.81 19.37
C ALA A 248 1.52 20.40 19.80
N PHE A 249 1.33 19.16 20.25
CA PHE A 249 0.05 18.65 20.74
C PHE A 249 -0.12 18.77 22.25
N ALA A 250 0.90 19.20 23.01
CA ALA A 250 0.88 19.31 24.47
C ALA A 250 -0.40 19.97 25.05
N PRO A 251 -0.96 21.06 24.47
CA PRO A 251 -2.19 21.67 24.98
C PRO A 251 -3.44 20.78 24.90
N LYS A 252 -3.42 19.74 24.07
CA LYS A 252 -4.55 18.80 23.87
C LYS A 252 -4.46 17.55 24.75
N LEU A 253 -3.34 17.34 25.43
CA LEU A 253 -3.16 16.18 26.31
C LEU A 253 -4.08 16.29 27.53
N LYS A 254 -4.58 15.14 27.98
CA LYS A 254 -5.42 15.03 29.18
C LYS A 254 -4.63 14.51 30.37
N THR A 255 -3.51 13.81 30.14
CA THR A 255 -2.68 13.24 31.20
C THR A 255 -1.19 13.54 31.03
N PRO A 256 -0.77 14.82 31.12
CA PRO A 256 0.65 15.18 31.07
C PRO A 256 1.43 14.54 32.24
N SER A 257 2.73 14.34 32.07
CA SER A 257 3.62 13.65 33.01
C SER A 257 5.00 14.31 33.04
N ASP A 258 5.33 14.95 34.16
CA ASP A 258 6.62 15.63 34.36
C ASP A 258 7.81 14.66 34.24
N TYR A 259 7.63 13.41 34.71
CA TYR A 259 8.62 12.35 34.54
C TYR A 259 8.92 12.06 33.06
N VAL A 260 7.88 12.01 32.22
CA VAL A 260 8.04 11.71 30.78
C VAL A 260 8.64 12.92 30.07
N MET A 261 8.27 14.14 30.49
CA MET A 261 8.88 15.36 30.00
C MET A 261 10.39 15.38 30.27
N ALA A 262 10.81 15.03 31.49
CA ALA A 262 12.23 14.98 31.85
C ALA A 262 13.00 13.90 31.09
N GLU A 263 12.38 12.73 30.84
CA GLU A 263 13.04 11.57 30.24
C GLU A 263 13.14 11.66 28.71
N VAL A 264 12.06 12.03 28.04
CA VAL A 264 11.94 11.96 26.57
C VAL A 264 11.60 13.30 25.92
N GLY A 265 11.55 14.38 26.70
CA GLY A 265 11.32 15.74 26.18
C GLY A 265 9.88 16.03 25.76
N THR A 266 8.90 15.18 26.13
CA THR A 266 7.48 15.42 25.86
C THR A 266 6.59 15.05 27.04
N PRO A 267 5.51 15.81 27.35
CA PRO A 267 4.69 15.54 28.53
C PRO A 267 3.84 14.25 28.42
N GLY A 268 3.73 13.64 27.24
CA GLY A 268 3.03 12.36 27.12
C GLY A 268 3.09 11.76 25.71
N VAL A 269 3.86 10.68 25.55
CA VAL A 269 4.06 10.01 24.25
C VAL A 269 2.75 9.45 23.69
N ALA A 270 2.02 8.62 24.43
CA ALA A 270 0.85 7.91 23.89
C ALA A 270 -0.25 8.85 23.39
N GLU A 271 -0.63 9.87 24.16
CA GLU A 271 -1.67 10.82 23.76
C GLU A 271 -1.21 11.73 22.63
N ALA A 272 0.00 12.30 22.73
CA ALA A 272 0.54 13.18 21.70
C ALA A 272 0.73 12.45 20.37
N ALA A 273 1.26 11.22 20.38
CA ALA A 273 1.51 10.45 19.18
C ALA A 273 0.20 10.02 18.49
N ALA A 274 -0.82 9.65 19.26
CA ALA A 274 -2.14 9.36 18.70
C ALA A 274 -2.69 10.59 17.95
N LEU A 275 -2.67 11.76 18.60
CA LEU A 275 -3.15 13.02 18.01
C LEU A 275 -2.31 13.43 16.79
N ALA A 276 -0.99 13.34 16.87
CA ALA A 276 -0.09 13.70 15.77
C ALA A 276 -0.33 12.86 14.51
N ALA A 277 -0.55 11.55 14.68
CA ALA A 277 -0.87 10.65 13.57
C ALA A 277 -2.27 10.88 13.00
N ALA A 278 -3.28 11.17 13.83
CA ALA A 278 -4.65 11.44 13.37
C ALA A 278 -4.80 12.80 12.70
N GLY A 279 -3.96 13.78 13.06
CA GLY A 279 -3.92 15.12 12.45
C GLY A 279 -4.41 16.24 13.37
N PRO A 280 -4.36 17.50 12.89
CA PRO A 280 -4.55 18.70 13.71
C PRO A 280 -5.98 18.82 14.25
N ASP A 281 -6.98 18.32 13.52
CA ASP A 281 -8.40 18.38 13.91
C ASP A 281 -8.85 17.14 14.70
N ALA A 282 -7.91 16.26 15.06
CA ALA A 282 -8.22 15.05 15.79
C ALA A 282 -8.62 15.32 17.24
N GLU A 283 -9.51 14.46 17.74
CA GLU A 283 -9.96 14.43 19.13
C GLU A 283 -9.38 13.22 19.87
N LEU A 284 -8.95 13.42 21.11
CA LEU A 284 -8.53 12.32 21.98
C LEU A 284 -9.78 11.65 22.58
N ILE A 285 -10.15 10.47 22.07
CA ILE A 285 -11.36 9.74 22.49
C ILE A 285 -11.11 8.72 23.60
N VAL A 286 -9.87 8.22 23.72
CA VAL A 286 -9.44 7.38 24.83
C VAL A 286 -8.15 7.95 25.40
N VAL A 287 -8.23 8.44 26.63
CA VAL A 287 -7.07 8.92 27.38
C VAL A 287 -6.08 7.80 27.69
N LYS A 288 -4.88 8.17 28.12
CA LYS A 288 -3.80 7.21 28.41
C LYS A 288 -4.24 6.06 29.33
N THR A 289 -4.28 4.86 28.77
CA THR A 289 -4.44 3.59 29.49
C THR A 289 -3.05 2.98 29.72
N LYS A 290 -2.85 2.32 30.86
CA LYS A 290 -1.54 1.76 31.24
C LYS A 290 -1.63 0.26 31.51
N SER A 291 -0.62 -0.49 31.08
CA SER A 291 -0.27 -1.81 31.58
C SER A 291 0.86 -1.68 32.63
N LYS A 292 1.58 -2.77 32.89
CA LYS A 292 2.74 -2.76 33.79
C LYS A 292 3.87 -1.89 33.26
N ARG A 293 4.18 -1.98 31.97
CA ARG A 293 5.33 -1.32 31.32
C ARG A 293 4.98 -0.57 30.04
N ALA A 294 3.72 -0.58 29.61
CA ALA A 294 3.26 0.09 28.41
C ALA A 294 2.08 1.03 28.67
N THR A 295 1.89 1.96 27.74
CA THR A 295 0.81 2.93 27.72
C THR A 295 0.26 3.05 26.30
N CYS A 296 -1.05 3.22 26.16
CA CYS A 296 -1.66 3.54 24.88
C CYS A 296 -2.77 4.58 25.04
N ALA A 297 -3.08 5.29 23.97
CA ALA A 297 -4.17 6.24 23.87
C ALA A 297 -4.74 6.20 22.45
N ILE A 298 -6.00 6.60 22.27
CA ILE A 298 -6.68 6.54 20.98
C ILE A 298 -7.21 7.93 20.61
N ALA A 299 -6.85 8.40 19.42
CA ALA A 299 -7.37 9.61 18.83
C ALA A 299 -8.28 9.27 17.63
N ARG A 300 -9.25 10.14 17.37
CA ARG A 300 -10.19 10.05 16.25
C ARG A 300 -10.00 11.26 15.34
N SER A 301 -9.76 11.00 14.07
CA SER A 301 -9.85 11.98 12.99
C SER A 301 -11.32 12.19 12.59
N PRO A 302 -11.75 13.42 12.26
CA PRO A 302 -13.11 13.68 11.77
C PRO A 302 -13.41 13.07 10.39
N VAL A 303 -12.36 12.66 9.66
CA VAL A 303 -12.45 12.03 8.33
C VAL A 303 -11.53 10.81 8.24
N PRO A 304 -11.82 9.82 7.38
CA PRO A 304 -10.92 8.69 7.16
C PRO A 304 -9.50 9.13 6.79
N ILE A 305 -8.51 8.50 7.42
CA ILE A 305 -7.09 8.78 7.23
C ILE A 305 -6.60 7.93 6.06
N LEU A 306 -6.33 8.58 4.93
CA LEU A 306 -5.81 7.92 3.73
C LEU A 306 -4.27 7.79 3.78
N GLU A 307 -3.61 8.79 4.35
CA GLU A 307 -2.16 8.81 4.55
C GLU A 307 -1.82 9.12 6.01
N LEU A 308 -1.16 8.17 6.67
CA LEU A 308 -0.70 8.35 8.04
C LEU A 308 0.48 9.33 8.10
N ARG A 309 0.34 10.34 8.95
CA ARG A 309 1.38 11.34 9.26
C ARG A 309 2.51 10.76 10.09
N GLY A 310 3.67 11.41 10.05
CA GLY A 310 4.88 11.00 10.78
C GLY A 310 5.82 10.17 9.91
N LYS A 311 6.98 9.82 10.47
CA LYS A 311 8.01 9.08 9.75
C LYS A 311 7.76 7.58 9.85
N THR A 312 7.99 6.86 8.76
CA THR A 312 8.14 5.40 8.79
C THR A 312 9.48 5.03 9.42
N ARG A 313 9.57 3.84 10.02
CA ARG A 313 10.87 3.22 10.25
C ARG A 313 11.50 2.92 8.91
N GLY A 314 12.73 3.35 8.70
CA GLY A 314 13.45 2.97 7.48
C GLY A 314 14.00 1.57 7.58
N VAL A 315 14.21 0.98 6.41
CA VAL A 315 14.66 -0.40 6.28
C VAL A 315 15.84 -0.41 5.35
N LEU A 316 16.92 -1.04 5.78
CA LEU A 316 18.09 -1.31 4.95
C LEU A 316 18.08 -2.79 4.56
N SER A 317 17.78 -3.07 3.29
CA SER A 317 17.93 -4.39 2.70
C SER A 317 19.33 -4.54 2.13
N VAL A 318 20.11 -5.49 2.64
CA VAL A 318 21.40 -5.84 2.05
C VAL A 318 21.17 -6.88 0.97
N VAL A 319 21.33 -6.49 -0.30
CA VAL A 319 20.91 -7.28 -1.45
C VAL A 319 22.11 -7.81 -2.22
N GLY A 320 22.32 -9.13 -2.14
CA GLY A 320 23.23 -9.86 -3.00
C GLY A 320 22.57 -10.22 -4.33
N ILE A 321 23.06 -9.67 -5.44
CA ILE A 321 22.47 -9.90 -6.77
C ILE A 321 23.06 -11.13 -7.48
N GLY A 322 23.96 -11.86 -6.81
CA GLY A 322 24.68 -12.99 -7.42
C GLY A 322 25.52 -12.52 -8.62
N PRO A 323 25.55 -13.29 -9.74
CA PRO A 323 26.27 -12.88 -10.96
C PRO A 323 25.59 -11.72 -11.72
N GLY A 324 24.46 -11.20 -11.22
CA GLY A 324 23.90 -9.91 -11.66
C GLY A 324 22.94 -9.95 -12.83
N SER A 325 22.95 -10.98 -13.68
CA SER A 325 21.99 -11.04 -14.81
C SER A 325 20.56 -11.31 -14.34
N GLY A 326 19.56 -10.68 -14.98
CA GLY A 326 18.15 -10.86 -14.63
C GLY A 326 17.66 -12.30 -14.68
N LEU A 327 18.26 -13.15 -15.52
CA LEU A 327 17.93 -14.59 -15.64
C LEU A 327 18.44 -15.43 -14.46
N THR A 328 19.49 -14.98 -13.79
CA THR A 328 20.19 -15.71 -12.71
C THR A 328 19.94 -15.12 -11.33
N ARG A 329 19.34 -13.93 -11.27
CA ARG A 329 19.05 -13.23 -10.02
C ARG A 329 17.88 -13.91 -9.30
N SER A 330 18.02 -14.08 -7.98
CA SER A 330 16.98 -14.75 -7.20
C SER A 330 15.67 -13.92 -7.16
N PRO A 331 14.51 -14.56 -7.01
CA PRO A 331 13.25 -13.85 -6.80
C PRO A 331 13.28 -12.94 -5.55
N ALA A 332 13.96 -13.36 -4.49
CA ALA A 332 14.10 -12.56 -3.26
C ALA A 332 14.88 -11.26 -3.50
N ALA A 333 16.00 -11.32 -4.23
CA ALA A 333 16.78 -10.13 -4.58
C ALA A 333 15.97 -9.18 -5.47
N THR A 334 15.24 -9.74 -6.45
CA THR A 334 14.36 -8.97 -7.34
C THR A 334 13.26 -8.25 -6.54
N GLN A 335 12.62 -8.95 -5.61
CA GLN A 335 11.57 -8.37 -4.76
C GLN A 335 12.11 -7.27 -3.85
N ALA A 336 13.27 -7.48 -3.23
CA ALA A 336 13.91 -6.48 -2.37
C ALA A 336 14.26 -5.19 -3.13
N LEU A 337 14.79 -5.32 -4.35
CA LEU A 337 15.08 -4.17 -5.21
C LEU A 337 13.80 -3.44 -5.64
N GLN A 338 12.74 -4.16 -5.96
CA GLN A 338 11.46 -3.56 -6.37
C GLN A 338 10.72 -2.85 -5.22
N ASN A 339 10.89 -3.33 -3.98
CA ASN A 339 10.20 -2.81 -2.80
C ASN A 339 10.93 -1.63 -2.13
N THR A 340 12.07 -1.20 -2.66
CA THR A 340 12.88 -0.11 -2.11
C THR A 340 12.75 1.16 -2.93
N THR A 341 12.91 2.31 -2.28
CA THR A 341 12.86 3.65 -2.89
C THR A 341 14.23 4.14 -3.32
N ASP A 342 15.29 3.70 -2.64
CA ASP A 342 16.65 4.14 -2.85
C ASP A 342 17.58 2.94 -3.05
N TRP A 343 18.38 2.96 -4.10
CA TRP A 343 19.39 1.96 -4.38
C TRP A 343 20.78 2.54 -4.17
N VAL A 344 21.55 1.93 -3.29
CA VAL A 344 22.91 2.36 -2.96
C VAL A 344 23.87 1.26 -3.41
N GLY A 345 24.83 1.59 -4.26
CA GLY A 345 25.70 0.58 -4.85
C GLY A 345 26.88 1.17 -5.60
N TYR A 346 27.81 0.31 -5.99
CA TYR A 346 28.78 0.69 -7.02
C TYR A 346 28.08 0.87 -8.35
N GLY A 347 28.56 1.81 -9.17
CA GLY A 347 27.96 2.09 -10.48
C GLY A 347 27.72 0.80 -11.29
N LEU A 348 28.75 -0.05 -11.38
CA LEU A 348 28.66 -1.34 -12.09
C LEU A 348 27.58 -2.27 -11.52
N TYR A 349 27.35 -2.27 -10.20
CA TYR A 349 26.34 -3.15 -9.59
C TYR A 349 24.93 -2.65 -9.84
N LEU A 350 24.75 -1.32 -9.84
CA LEU A 350 23.48 -0.68 -10.17
C LEU A 350 23.16 -0.87 -11.67
N ASP A 351 24.18 -0.86 -12.53
CA ASP A 351 24.00 -1.14 -13.96
C ASP A 351 23.49 -2.57 -14.22
N LEU A 352 23.93 -3.56 -13.41
CA LEU A 352 23.47 -4.95 -13.51
C LEU A 352 21.99 -5.15 -13.14
N VAL A 353 21.41 -4.24 -12.36
CA VAL A 353 20.00 -4.29 -11.94
C VAL A 353 19.14 -3.22 -12.59
N ALA A 354 19.68 -2.51 -13.59
CA ALA A 354 18.98 -1.45 -14.30
C ALA A 354 17.70 -1.96 -14.98
N ASP A 355 17.61 -3.26 -15.28
CA ASP A 355 16.41 -3.91 -15.82
C ASP A 355 15.19 -3.84 -14.88
N LEU A 356 15.41 -3.67 -13.58
CA LEU A 356 14.35 -3.52 -12.58
C LEU A 356 14.01 -2.07 -12.26
N LYS A 357 14.79 -1.11 -12.75
CA LYS A 357 14.68 0.29 -12.36
C LYS A 357 13.38 0.87 -12.88
N ARG A 358 12.65 1.56 -12.00
CA ARG A 358 11.47 2.35 -12.34
C ARG A 358 11.69 3.79 -11.87
N ASP A 359 11.36 4.04 -10.61
CA ASP A 359 11.37 5.34 -9.94
C ASP A 359 12.40 5.41 -8.80
N GLN A 360 13.17 4.34 -8.59
CA GLN A 360 14.16 4.29 -7.52
C GLN A 360 15.27 5.33 -7.72
N THR A 361 15.64 6.01 -6.64
CA THR A 361 16.76 6.96 -6.62
C THR A 361 18.07 6.18 -6.46
N GLU A 362 19.02 6.39 -7.36
CA GLU A 362 20.32 5.73 -7.30
C GLU A 362 21.38 6.60 -6.63
N HIS A 363 22.11 6.00 -5.69
CA HIS A 363 23.24 6.58 -5.00
C HIS A 363 24.49 5.80 -5.39
N ARG A 364 25.22 6.33 -6.37
CA ARG A 364 26.37 5.67 -7.01
C ARG A 364 27.67 6.04 -6.29
N PHE A 365 28.42 5.02 -5.88
CA PHE A 365 29.75 5.16 -5.28
C PHE A 365 30.81 4.50 -6.17
N PRO A 366 32.07 4.99 -6.15
CA PRO A 366 33.19 4.30 -6.78
C PRO A 366 33.65 3.08 -5.97
N LEU A 367 34.35 2.16 -6.62
CA LEU A 367 35.08 1.08 -5.94
C LEU A 367 36.10 1.69 -4.95
N GLY A 368 36.27 1.07 -3.77
CA GLY A 368 37.14 1.60 -2.71
C GLY A 368 36.46 2.61 -1.78
N GLY A 369 35.17 2.91 -1.98
CA GLY A 369 34.36 3.80 -1.13
C GLY A 369 33.42 3.03 -0.19
N GLU A 370 33.85 1.87 0.32
CA GLU A 370 33.02 0.92 1.08
C GLU A 370 32.31 1.56 2.28
N GLU A 371 33.06 2.21 3.17
CA GLU A 371 32.52 2.78 4.42
C GLU A 371 31.53 3.91 4.17
N ASP A 372 31.87 4.84 3.27
CA ASP A 372 31.01 5.97 2.92
C ASP A 372 29.69 5.49 2.30
N ARG A 373 29.75 4.45 1.47
CA ARG A 373 28.57 3.83 0.86
C ARG A 373 27.64 3.22 1.90
N VAL A 374 28.19 2.45 2.86
CA VAL A 374 27.40 1.83 3.94
C VAL A 374 26.81 2.91 4.84
N ARG A 375 27.62 3.90 5.25
CA ARG A 375 27.16 5.03 6.07
C ARG A 375 26.02 5.78 5.40
N HIS A 376 26.15 6.08 4.11
CA HIS A 376 25.10 6.76 3.34
C HIS A 376 23.81 5.94 3.29
N ALA A 377 23.89 4.63 3.07
CA ALA A 377 22.73 3.75 3.08
C ALA A 377 22.01 3.74 4.44
N ILE A 378 22.78 3.71 5.55
CA ILE A 378 22.25 3.80 6.90
C ILE A 378 21.59 5.15 7.17
N GLU A 379 22.21 6.26 6.77
CA GLU A 379 21.63 7.61 6.94
C GLU A 379 20.34 7.79 6.15
N LEU A 380 20.23 7.24 4.94
CA LEU A 380 18.98 7.19 4.20
C LEU A 380 17.91 6.38 4.94
N ALA A 381 18.27 5.20 5.47
CA ALA A 381 17.33 4.40 6.26
C ALA A 381 16.90 5.13 7.54
N LYS A 382 17.79 5.86 8.24
CA LYS A 382 17.42 6.71 9.39
C LYS A 382 16.44 7.83 9.04
N GLN A 383 16.35 8.22 7.78
CA GLN A 383 15.34 9.17 7.30
C GLN A 383 13.96 8.52 7.06
N GLY A 384 13.81 7.23 7.38
CA GLY A 384 12.58 6.47 7.18
C GLY A 384 12.45 5.78 5.82
N LYS A 385 13.50 5.83 4.98
CA LYS A 385 13.47 5.32 3.60
C LYS A 385 13.61 3.79 3.54
N GLN A 386 13.13 3.23 2.43
CA GLN A 386 13.34 1.82 2.08
C GLN A 386 14.57 1.74 1.16
N VAL A 387 15.69 1.27 1.69
CA VAL A 387 17.00 1.33 1.02
C VAL A 387 17.47 -0.07 0.66
N ALA A 388 17.92 -0.27 -0.59
CA ALA A 388 18.66 -1.46 -0.99
C ALA A 388 20.15 -1.13 -1.11
N LEU A 389 20.99 -1.77 -0.28
CA LEU A 389 22.43 -1.79 -0.46
C LEU A 389 22.78 -2.93 -1.43
N VAL A 390 23.06 -2.57 -2.68
CA VAL A 390 23.27 -3.51 -3.79
C VAL A 390 24.72 -3.95 -3.84
N CYS A 391 24.93 -5.27 -3.84
CA CYS A 391 26.24 -5.89 -3.88
C CYS A 391 26.27 -7.08 -4.84
N SER A 392 27.40 -7.28 -5.53
CA SER A 392 27.64 -8.47 -6.34
C SER A 392 27.87 -9.70 -5.46
N GLY A 393 27.36 -10.86 -5.87
CA GLY A 393 27.57 -12.11 -5.13
C GLY A 393 26.70 -12.23 -3.88
N ASP A 394 27.17 -13.05 -2.92
CA ASP A 394 26.51 -13.26 -1.62
C ASP A 394 26.69 -12.06 -0.70
N ALA A 395 25.60 -11.55 -0.12
CA ALA A 395 25.66 -10.37 0.73
C ALA A 395 26.40 -10.58 2.06
N GLY A 396 26.32 -11.78 2.65
CA GLY A 396 27.05 -12.10 3.88
C GLY A 396 28.56 -12.12 3.68
N ILE A 397 29.03 -12.41 2.45
CA ILE A 397 30.46 -12.48 2.12
C ILE A 397 30.97 -11.16 1.53
N TYR A 398 30.22 -10.57 0.60
CA TYR A 398 30.68 -9.46 -0.24
C TYR A 398 29.97 -8.14 0.02
N ALA A 399 28.83 -8.14 0.72
CA ALA A 399 28.10 -6.92 1.04
C ALA A 399 28.49 -6.30 2.38
N MET A 400 29.47 -6.88 3.07
CA MET A 400 29.98 -6.35 4.33
C MET A 400 28.86 -6.16 5.36
N ALA A 401 27.93 -7.12 5.46
CA ALA A 401 26.87 -7.11 6.47
C ALA A 401 27.37 -7.03 7.93
N ALA A 402 28.69 -7.09 8.13
CA ALA A 402 29.39 -6.97 9.41
C ALA A 402 29.98 -5.56 9.69
N LEU A 403 29.93 -4.63 8.73
CA LEU A 403 30.24 -3.20 8.92
C LEU A 403 28.96 -2.42 9.20
#